data_AF-A0A3D9LLY1-F1
#
_entry.id   AF-A0A3D9LLY1-F1
#
_cell.length_a   1.000
_cell.length_b   1.000
_cell.length_c   1.000
_cell.angle_alpha   90.00
_cell.angle_beta   90.00
_cell.angle_gamma   90.00
#
_symmetry.space_group_name_H-M   'P 1'
#
loop_
_entity.id
_entity.type
_entity.pdbx_description
1 polymer ?
#
loop_
_entity_poly.entity_id
_entity_poly.type
_entity_poly.pdbx_seq_one_letter_code
_entity_poly.pdbx_strand_id
1 'polypeptide(L)'
;MFTNILESSTHSWIDIEAIYFKLLKDLFKSEIRESIVKLNRDLVYLTQLLKDYLTQLDISKTTDKTVSQKYIKQFISPIVPTDVIYPVNEHIIKSDRYYFLNFNYTKTLSNILLSLPDEYFKNYGNDIDAFVSYIHGDIDREEIVFGYGDEMDKDYKGIEDLNDNRFFENIKSFKYNKAYEYRDLLRFLNSGEYQVVIYGHSCGLSDRLLLNEVFEHDNCKSIKIYYYDEAEFTTKTMDISRHFNSNQLMRQKIVEFNEENNIPQT
;
A
#
# COMPACT_ATOMS: atom_id res chain seq x y z
N MET A 1 20.75 8.96 -17.86
CA MET A 1 19.97 7.89 -17.18
C MET A 1 18.57 8.37 -16.87
N PHE A 2 18.39 9.46 -16.11
CA PHE A 2 17.03 9.98 -15.84
C PHE A 2 16.31 10.63 -17.03
N THR A 3 17.01 11.04 -18.09
CA THR A 3 16.38 11.39 -19.38
C THR A 3 15.49 10.27 -19.89
N ASN A 4 15.93 9.01 -19.73
CA ASN A 4 15.16 7.84 -20.16
C ASN A 4 13.90 7.62 -19.29
N ILE A 5 13.95 7.96 -17.99
CA ILE A 5 12.78 7.87 -17.10
C ILE A 5 11.74 8.92 -17.49
N LEU A 6 12.19 10.17 -17.69
CA LEU A 6 11.36 11.29 -18.14
C LEU A 6 10.75 11.02 -19.53
N GLU A 7 11.54 10.58 -20.51
CA GLU A 7 11.06 10.23 -21.86
C GLU A 7 10.04 9.09 -21.86
N SER A 8 10.18 8.13 -20.94
CA SER A 8 9.22 7.05 -20.81
C SER A 8 7.92 7.57 -20.14
N SER A 9 8.03 8.47 -19.15
CA SER A 9 6.90 9.00 -18.37
C SER A 9 5.97 9.93 -19.15
N THR A 10 6.40 10.47 -20.29
CA THR A 10 5.56 11.31 -21.16
C THR A 10 4.55 10.52 -21.99
N HIS A 11 4.68 9.19 -22.04
CA HIS A 11 3.85 8.33 -22.89
C HIS A 11 2.94 7.35 -22.10
N SER A 12 3.16 7.17 -20.79
CA SER A 12 2.36 6.30 -19.92
C SER A 12 2.52 6.66 -18.44
N TRP A 13 1.60 6.21 -17.58
CA TRP A 13 1.80 6.28 -16.13
C TRP A 13 2.96 5.34 -15.78
N ILE A 14 4.07 5.92 -15.35
CA ILE A 14 5.30 5.19 -15.09
C ILE A 14 5.54 5.06 -13.60
N ASP A 15 5.70 3.82 -13.19
CA ASP A 15 6.18 3.47 -11.87
C ASP A 15 7.69 3.80 -11.78
N ILE A 16 7.99 4.97 -11.22
CA ILE A 16 9.36 5.47 -11.03
C ILE A 16 10.17 4.50 -10.16
N GLU A 17 9.53 3.85 -9.18
CA GLU A 17 10.17 2.92 -8.26
C GLU A 17 10.60 1.64 -9.01
N ALA A 18 9.73 1.12 -9.88
CA ALA A 18 10.05 -0.02 -10.74
C ALA A 18 11.17 0.30 -11.74
N ILE A 19 11.18 1.51 -12.33
CA ILE A 19 12.27 1.90 -13.23
C ILE A 19 13.59 2.07 -12.47
N TYR A 20 13.57 2.71 -11.31
CA TYR A 20 14.75 2.83 -10.46
C TYR A 20 15.33 1.44 -10.16
N PHE A 21 14.49 0.48 -9.76
CA PHE A 21 14.94 -0.88 -9.49
C PHE A 21 15.48 -1.59 -10.74
N LYS A 22 14.87 -1.39 -11.91
CA LYS A 22 15.41 -1.92 -13.17
C LYS A 22 16.82 -1.37 -13.45
N LEU A 23 17.01 -0.06 -13.35
CA LEU A 23 18.32 0.57 -13.55
C LEU A 23 19.35 0.09 -12.52
N LEU A 24 18.92 -0.12 -11.28
CA LEU A 24 19.75 -0.70 -10.23
C LEU A 24 20.25 -2.10 -10.62
N LYS A 25 19.36 -2.97 -11.13
CA LYS A 25 19.72 -4.31 -11.61
C LYS A 25 20.64 -4.28 -12.83
N ASP A 26 20.45 -3.32 -13.73
CA ASP A 26 21.33 -3.13 -14.89
C ASP A 26 22.74 -2.69 -14.45
N LEU A 27 22.83 -1.82 -13.43
CA LEU A 27 24.10 -1.42 -12.82
C LEU A 27 24.78 -2.56 -12.06
N PHE A 28 24.00 -3.39 -11.36
CA PHE A 28 24.51 -4.60 -10.71
C PHE A 28 25.21 -5.53 -11.71
N LYS A 29 24.67 -5.65 -12.91
CA LYS A 29 25.22 -6.48 -14.00
C LYS A 29 26.38 -5.80 -14.76
N SER A 30 26.68 -4.55 -14.47
CA SER A 30 27.70 -3.74 -15.15
C SER A 30 28.98 -3.61 -14.33
N GLU A 31 30.12 -3.45 -15.01
CA GLU A 31 31.40 -3.17 -14.36
C GLU A 31 31.53 -1.70 -13.88
N ILE A 32 30.66 -0.79 -14.37
CA ILE A 32 30.74 0.66 -14.10
C ILE A 32 29.95 1.02 -12.84
N ARG A 33 30.50 0.70 -11.67
CA ARG A 33 29.85 0.91 -10.37
C ARG A 33 29.70 2.37 -9.94
N GLU A 34 30.49 3.31 -10.46
CA GLU A 34 30.39 4.74 -10.09
C GLU A 34 29.02 5.37 -10.41
N SER A 35 28.28 4.75 -11.33
CA SER A 35 26.94 5.19 -11.72
C SER A 35 25.88 5.00 -10.62
N ILE A 36 26.12 4.17 -9.60
CA ILE A 36 25.15 3.93 -8.52
C ILE A 36 24.89 5.18 -7.68
N VAL A 37 25.96 5.93 -7.37
CA VAL A 37 25.87 7.15 -6.57
C VAL A 37 25.00 8.20 -7.29
N LYS A 38 25.14 8.27 -8.61
CA LYS A 38 24.32 9.15 -9.44
C LYS A 38 22.86 8.69 -9.45
N LEU A 39 22.59 7.39 -9.64
CA LEU A 39 21.24 6.84 -9.62
C LEU A 39 20.52 7.13 -8.29
N ASN A 40 21.20 6.97 -7.16
CA ASN A 40 20.65 7.28 -5.84
C ASN A 40 20.36 8.77 -5.67
N ARG A 41 21.31 9.63 -6.05
CA ARG A 41 21.14 11.09 -5.97
C ARG A 41 19.96 11.57 -6.82
N ASP A 42 19.81 11.01 -8.01
CA ASP A 42 18.72 11.38 -8.92
C ASP A 42 17.36 10.95 -8.34
N LEU A 43 17.26 9.78 -7.68
CA LEU A 43 16.01 9.37 -7.00
C LEU A 43 15.69 10.28 -5.80
N VAL A 44 16.69 10.69 -5.01
CA VAL A 44 16.50 11.67 -3.92
C VAL A 44 15.97 12.99 -4.47
N TYR A 45 16.52 13.47 -5.59
CA TYR A 45 16.04 14.68 -6.25
C TYR A 45 14.59 14.54 -6.73
N LEU A 46 14.22 13.42 -7.36
CA LEU A 46 12.82 13.15 -7.74
C LEU A 46 11.90 13.08 -6.53
N THR A 47 12.37 12.53 -5.41
CA THR A 47 11.58 12.46 -4.18
C THR A 47 11.23 13.86 -3.68
N GLN A 48 12.17 14.82 -3.78
CA GLN A 48 11.88 16.21 -3.44
C GLN A 48 10.87 16.85 -4.40
N LEU A 49 11.03 16.64 -5.72
CA LEU A 49 10.07 17.13 -6.71
C LEU A 49 8.66 16.54 -6.50
N LEU A 50 8.58 15.26 -6.11
CA LEU A 50 7.33 14.61 -5.76
C LEU A 50 6.70 15.30 -4.54
N LYS A 51 7.45 15.57 -3.47
CA LYS A 51 6.94 16.32 -2.31
C LYS A 51 6.42 17.70 -2.72
N ASP A 52 7.19 18.45 -3.50
CA ASP A 52 6.82 19.78 -3.97
C ASP A 52 5.52 19.73 -4.80
N TYR A 53 5.38 18.74 -5.68
CA TYR A 53 4.16 18.51 -6.45
C TYR A 53 2.96 18.17 -5.56
N LEU A 54 3.12 17.24 -4.62
CA LEU A 54 2.05 16.80 -3.73
C LEU A 54 1.49 17.94 -2.87
N THR A 55 2.33 18.90 -2.48
CA THR A 55 1.88 20.10 -1.73
C THR A 55 1.01 21.06 -2.55
N GLN A 56 1.05 20.96 -3.88
CA GLN A 56 0.25 21.80 -4.78
C GLN A 56 -1.10 21.18 -5.15
N LEU A 57 -1.35 19.92 -4.75
CA LEU A 57 -2.59 19.24 -5.06
C LEU A 57 -3.78 19.85 -4.30
N ASP A 58 -4.87 20.11 -5.03
CA ASP A 58 -6.14 20.46 -4.41
C ASP A 58 -6.81 19.20 -3.85
N ILE A 59 -6.69 19.02 -2.53
CA ILE A 59 -7.37 17.96 -1.79
C ILE A 59 -8.65 18.47 -1.09
N SER A 60 -9.18 19.66 -1.42
CA SER A 60 -10.35 20.24 -0.74
C SER A 60 -11.58 19.33 -0.76
N LYS A 61 -11.81 18.61 -1.88
CA LYS A 61 -12.90 17.63 -2.01
C LYS A 61 -12.86 16.51 -0.96
N THR A 62 -11.69 16.20 -0.41
CA THR A 62 -11.52 15.16 0.63
C THR A 62 -12.10 15.58 1.98
N THR A 63 -12.49 16.85 2.13
CA THR A 63 -13.19 17.39 3.31
C THR A 63 -14.70 17.50 3.12
N ASP A 64 -15.23 17.17 1.92
CA ASP A 64 -16.66 17.11 1.68
C ASP A 64 -17.27 15.95 2.49
N LYS A 65 -18.16 16.30 3.42
CA LYS A 65 -18.81 15.33 4.32
C LYS A 65 -19.66 14.31 3.57
N THR A 66 -20.37 14.73 2.52
CA THR A 66 -21.25 13.86 1.75
C THR A 66 -20.44 12.80 1.02
N VAL A 67 -19.33 13.20 0.41
CA VAL A 67 -18.40 12.28 -0.25
C VAL A 67 -17.78 11.33 0.77
N SER A 68 -17.21 11.88 1.84
CA SER A 68 -16.46 11.12 2.84
C SER A 68 -17.33 10.08 3.56
N GLN A 69 -18.60 10.39 3.86
CA GLN A 69 -19.54 9.45 4.45
C GLN A 69 -19.74 8.18 3.62
N LYS A 70 -19.73 8.28 2.28
CA LYS A 70 -19.88 7.11 1.41
C LYS A 70 -18.70 6.15 1.57
N TYR A 71 -17.47 6.68 1.62
CA TYR A 71 -16.25 5.88 1.80
C TYR A 71 -16.21 5.24 3.19
N ILE A 72 -16.48 6.03 4.23
CA ILE A 72 -16.42 5.53 5.60
C ILE A 72 -17.40 4.39 5.83
N LYS A 73 -18.64 4.51 5.32
CA LYS A 73 -19.63 3.44 5.44
C LYS A 73 -19.10 2.09 4.94
N GLN A 74 -18.27 2.10 3.90
CA GLN A 74 -17.64 0.87 3.40
C GLN A 74 -16.40 0.49 4.22
N PHE A 75 -15.55 1.45 4.63
CA PHE A 75 -14.37 1.18 5.47
C PHE A 75 -14.72 0.46 6.79
N ILE A 76 -15.83 0.84 7.41
CA ILE A 76 -16.31 0.25 8.67
C ILE A 76 -17.43 -0.75 8.46
N SER A 77 -17.63 -1.23 7.23
CA SER A 77 -18.64 -2.25 6.97
C SER A 77 -18.27 -3.55 7.69
N PRO A 78 -19.24 -4.25 8.29
CA PRO A 78 -18.97 -5.54 8.91
C PRO A 78 -18.45 -6.56 7.90
N ILE A 79 -17.67 -7.53 8.38
CA ILE A 79 -17.18 -8.63 7.54
C ILE A 79 -18.37 -9.55 7.21
N VAL A 80 -18.52 -9.86 5.93
CA VAL A 80 -19.59 -10.75 5.46
C VAL A 80 -19.13 -12.19 5.70
N PRO A 81 -19.95 -13.07 6.30
CA PRO A 81 -19.52 -14.44 6.59
C PRO A 81 -19.06 -15.24 5.36
N THR A 82 -19.57 -14.93 4.17
CA THR A 82 -19.16 -15.57 2.92
C THR A 82 -17.78 -15.12 2.43
N ASP A 83 -17.25 -14.00 2.93
CA ASP A 83 -15.89 -13.55 2.58
C ASP A 83 -14.81 -14.48 3.16
N VAL A 84 -15.14 -15.26 4.18
CA VAL A 84 -14.21 -16.17 4.87
C VAL A 84 -14.55 -17.62 4.55
N ILE A 85 -13.53 -18.44 4.32
CA ILE A 85 -13.71 -19.85 3.91
C ILE A 85 -14.18 -20.75 5.05
N TYR A 86 -13.84 -20.40 6.29
CA TYR A 86 -14.18 -21.22 7.44
C TYR A 86 -15.64 -21.03 7.84
N PRO A 87 -16.33 -22.08 8.30
CA PRO A 87 -17.73 -21.96 8.71
C PRO A 87 -17.84 -21.01 9.90
N VAL A 88 -18.55 -19.90 9.68
CA VAL A 88 -18.88 -18.93 10.73
C VAL A 88 -20.33 -19.14 11.13
N ASN A 89 -20.56 -19.37 12.42
CA ASN A 89 -21.90 -19.57 12.99
C ASN A 89 -22.69 -18.25 13.14
N GLU A 90 -22.04 -17.11 12.86
CA GLU A 90 -22.61 -15.77 12.96
C GLU A 90 -23.09 -15.28 11.59
N HIS A 91 -24.18 -14.50 11.59
CA HIS A 91 -24.71 -13.89 10.37
C HIS A 91 -23.90 -12.66 9.93
N ILE A 92 -23.13 -12.04 10.83
CA ILE A 92 -22.28 -10.87 10.61
C ILE A 92 -21.13 -10.93 11.62
N ILE A 93 -19.89 -10.73 11.17
CA ILE A 93 -18.72 -10.62 12.04
C ILE A 93 -18.42 -9.13 12.24
N LYS A 94 -18.53 -8.66 13.50
CA LYS A 94 -18.23 -7.26 13.84
C LYS A 94 -16.74 -7.08 14.11
N SER A 95 -16.21 -5.93 13.68
CA SER A 95 -14.84 -5.50 13.95
C SER A 95 -14.85 -4.34 14.92
N ASP A 96 -14.15 -4.51 16.04
CA ASP A 96 -13.99 -3.46 17.07
C ASP A 96 -12.71 -2.64 16.85
N ARG A 97 -11.81 -3.11 15.97
CA ARG A 97 -10.52 -2.46 15.66
C ARG A 97 -10.32 -2.32 14.15
N TYR A 98 -9.86 -1.15 13.73
CA TYR A 98 -9.56 -0.84 12.33
C TYR A 98 -8.14 -0.29 12.21
N TYR A 99 -7.35 -0.86 11.31
CA TYR A 99 -6.00 -0.40 11.01
C TYR A 99 -5.93 0.08 9.57
N PHE A 100 -5.89 1.40 9.39
CA PHE A 100 -5.76 2.02 8.10
C PHE A 100 -4.28 2.11 7.73
N LEU A 101 -3.81 1.16 6.92
CA LEU A 101 -2.47 1.19 6.34
C LEU A 101 -2.46 2.12 5.12
N ASN A 102 -2.04 3.36 5.33
CA ASN A 102 -2.08 4.41 4.31
C ASN A 102 -0.74 4.52 3.57
N PHE A 103 -0.78 4.23 2.27
CA PHE A 103 0.34 4.36 1.34
C PHE A 103 0.43 5.77 0.72
N ASN A 104 -0.61 6.60 0.86
CA ASN A 104 -0.63 7.95 0.32
C ASN A 104 0.19 8.90 1.18
N TYR A 105 0.99 9.73 0.52
CA TYR A 105 1.75 10.81 1.15
C TYR A 105 0.87 12.00 1.56
N THR A 106 -0.29 12.19 0.91
CA THR A 106 -1.21 13.31 1.20
C THR A 106 -2.12 13.02 2.39
N LYS A 107 -2.78 14.06 2.90
CA LYS A 107 -3.74 13.95 4.01
C LYS A 107 -5.15 13.50 3.60
N THR A 108 -5.32 12.98 2.38
CA THR A 108 -6.62 12.57 1.82
C THR A 108 -7.41 11.66 2.78
N LEU A 109 -6.79 10.59 3.27
CA LEU A 109 -7.47 9.65 4.18
C LEU A 109 -7.82 10.32 5.52
N SER A 110 -6.90 11.06 6.12
CA SER A 110 -7.17 11.77 7.37
C SER A 110 -8.32 12.77 7.22
N ASN A 111 -8.37 13.52 6.12
CA ASN A 111 -9.48 14.44 5.85
C ASN A 111 -10.83 13.70 5.75
N ILE A 112 -10.85 12.55 5.08
CA ILE A 112 -12.04 11.70 4.98
C ILE A 112 -12.45 11.24 6.38
N LEU A 113 -11.54 10.69 7.18
CA LEU A 113 -11.83 10.17 8.52
C LEU A 113 -12.25 11.28 9.50
N LEU A 114 -11.64 12.47 9.44
CA LEU A 114 -11.97 13.63 10.29
C LEU A 114 -13.33 14.26 9.94
N SER A 115 -13.88 13.98 8.76
CA SER A 115 -15.20 14.49 8.36
C SER A 115 -16.37 13.84 9.13
N LEU A 116 -16.09 12.81 9.95
CA LEU A 116 -17.09 12.07 10.70
C LEU A 116 -17.67 12.87 11.88
N PRO A 117 -19.00 12.86 12.06
CA PRO A 117 -19.61 13.14 13.35
C PRO A 117 -19.20 12.04 14.36
N ASP A 118 -18.92 12.42 15.61
CA ASP A 118 -18.64 11.49 16.74
C ASP A 118 -19.68 10.35 16.86
N GLU A 119 -20.90 10.58 16.38
CA GLU A 119 -22.01 9.62 16.39
C GLU A 119 -21.75 8.36 15.54
N TYR A 120 -20.91 8.41 14.50
CA TYR A 120 -20.58 7.22 13.71
C TYR A 120 -19.74 6.22 14.50
N PHE A 121 -18.85 6.67 15.38
CA PHE A 121 -18.09 5.80 16.27
C PHE A 121 -18.88 5.40 17.53
N LYS A 122 -20.00 6.08 17.83
CA LYS A 122 -20.90 5.73 18.95
C LYS A 122 -22.03 4.76 18.54
N ASN A 123 -22.58 4.89 17.33
CA ASN A 123 -23.72 4.08 16.86
C ASN A 123 -23.35 2.61 16.54
N TYR A 124 -22.07 2.29 16.37
CA TYR A 124 -21.59 0.92 16.14
C TYR A 124 -21.21 0.16 17.42
N GLY A 125 -21.51 0.74 18.59
CA GLY A 125 -20.98 0.32 19.88
C GLY A 125 -19.85 1.26 20.26
N ASN A 126 -19.97 1.92 21.42
CA ASN A 126 -18.93 2.81 21.93
C ASN A 126 -17.59 2.04 21.96
N ASP A 127 -16.55 2.62 21.37
CA ASP A 127 -15.16 2.13 21.27
C ASP A 127 -14.76 1.42 19.96
N ILE A 128 -15.15 1.95 18.79
CA ILE A 128 -14.37 1.67 17.57
C ILE A 128 -12.96 2.26 17.75
N ASP A 129 -11.97 1.38 17.80
CA ASP A 129 -10.55 1.74 17.87
C ASP A 129 -9.97 1.77 16.44
N ALA A 130 -9.79 2.98 15.90
CA ALA A 130 -9.27 3.20 14.56
C ALA A 130 -7.87 3.82 14.60
N PHE A 131 -6.90 3.13 14.00
CA PHE A 131 -5.53 3.58 13.87
C PHE A 131 -5.19 3.91 12.42
N VAL A 132 -4.46 5.02 12.18
CA VAL A 132 -3.99 5.41 10.85
C VAL A 132 -2.47 5.34 10.82
N SER A 133 -1.95 4.46 9.97
CA SER A 133 -0.52 4.22 9.77
C SER A 133 -0.05 4.81 8.45
N TYR A 134 0.75 5.85 8.50
CA TYR A 134 1.40 6.44 7.32
C TYR A 134 2.69 5.68 7.02
N ILE A 135 2.58 4.51 6.38
CA ILE A 135 3.72 3.60 6.22
C ILE A 135 4.86 4.21 5.40
N HIS A 136 4.54 5.12 4.49
CA HIS A 136 5.52 5.88 3.71
C HIS A 136 5.89 7.24 4.31
N GLY A 137 5.39 7.56 5.50
CA GLY A 137 5.33 8.94 5.97
C GLY A 137 4.28 9.76 5.21
N ASP A 138 4.22 11.04 5.51
CA ASP A 138 3.34 11.99 4.84
C ASP A 138 4.11 13.25 4.44
N ILE A 139 3.45 14.13 3.68
CA ILE A 139 4.03 15.39 3.18
C ILE A 139 4.55 16.33 4.26
N ASP A 140 4.08 16.20 5.52
CA ASP A 140 4.55 17.04 6.63
C ASP A 140 5.86 16.52 7.23
N ARG A 141 6.28 15.30 6.88
CA ARG A 141 7.55 14.73 7.33
C ARG A 141 8.73 15.26 6.54
N GLU A 142 9.88 15.31 7.20
CA GLU A 142 11.14 15.65 6.56
C GLU A 142 11.51 14.61 5.49
N GLU A 143 11.42 13.33 5.81
CA GLU A 143 11.70 12.21 4.89
C GLU A 143 10.42 11.39 4.64
N ILE A 144 10.19 11.05 3.36
CA ILE A 144 9.16 10.08 2.94
C ILE A 144 9.84 8.81 2.43
N VAL A 145 9.18 7.66 2.58
CA VAL A 145 9.68 6.37 2.10
C VAL A 145 9.32 6.19 0.63
N PHE A 146 10.22 6.65 -0.24
CA PHE A 146 10.15 6.44 -1.68
C PHE A 146 11.35 5.60 -2.15
N GLY A 147 11.11 4.57 -2.96
CA GLY A 147 12.15 3.60 -3.32
C GLY A 147 11.60 2.25 -3.75
N TYR A 148 12.37 1.18 -3.63
CA TYR A 148 11.91 -0.16 -4.01
C TYR A 148 11.91 -1.13 -2.82
N GLY A 149 11.03 -2.12 -2.86
CA GLY A 149 10.80 -3.08 -1.77
C GLY A 149 10.43 -4.48 -2.27
N ASP A 150 10.91 -4.87 -3.45
CA ASP A 150 10.82 -6.25 -3.96
C ASP A 150 12.08 -7.04 -3.58
N GLU A 151 12.19 -7.41 -2.30
CA GLU A 151 13.30 -8.24 -1.81
C GLU A 151 13.18 -9.72 -2.21
N MET A 152 12.03 -10.07 -2.79
CA MET A 152 11.74 -11.41 -3.31
C MET A 152 12.23 -11.57 -4.76
N ASP A 153 12.75 -10.51 -5.40
CA ASP A 153 13.35 -10.58 -6.73
C ASP A 153 14.61 -11.46 -6.69
N LYS A 154 14.75 -12.35 -7.68
CA LYS A 154 15.90 -13.26 -7.80
C LYS A 154 17.26 -12.54 -7.85
N ASP A 155 17.31 -11.32 -8.39
CA ASP A 155 18.53 -10.54 -8.51
C ASP A 155 18.88 -9.86 -7.17
N TYR A 156 17.94 -9.72 -6.22
CA TYR A 156 18.16 -9.10 -4.90
C TYR A 156 19.25 -9.82 -4.10
N LYS A 157 19.19 -11.15 -4.04
CA LYS A 157 20.23 -11.95 -3.36
C LYS A 157 21.63 -11.70 -3.92
N GLY A 158 21.73 -11.52 -5.24
CA GLY A 158 23.01 -11.17 -5.87
C GLY A 158 23.53 -9.79 -5.46
N ILE A 159 22.63 -8.84 -5.20
CA ILE A 159 22.96 -7.51 -4.69
C ILE A 159 23.45 -7.60 -3.23
N GLU A 160 22.84 -8.44 -2.39
CA GLU A 160 23.32 -8.71 -1.02
C GLU A 160 24.75 -9.25 -0.99
N ASP A 161 25.03 -10.22 -1.87
CA ASP A 161 26.35 -10.86 -1.96
C ASP A 161 27.47 -9.89 -2.42
N LEU A 162 27.13 -8.75 -3.03
CA LEU A 162 28.12 -7.73 -3.41
C LEU A 162 28.77 -7.03 -2.21
N ASN A 163 28.11 -7.02 -1.05
CA ASN A 163 28.54 -6.28 0.13
C ASN A 163 28.81 -4.79 -0.15
N ASP A 164 27.97 -4.15 -0.97
CA ASP A 164 28.07 -2.74 -1.35
C ASP A 164 26.78 -1.99 -0.96
N ASN A 165 26.81 -1.30 0.18
CA ASN A 165 25.65 -0.62 0.77
C ASN A 165 25.01 0.44 -0.14
N ARG A 166 25.71 0.92 -1.17
CA ARG A 166 25.16 1.90 -2.12
C ARG A 166 23.95 1.36 -2.89
N PHE A 167 23.85 0.05 -3.06
CA PHE A 167 22.67 -0.58 -3.69
C PHE A 167 21.44 -0.61 -2.77
N PHE A 168 21.64 -0.37 -1.47
CA PHE A 168 20.61 -0.46 -0.43
C PHE A 168 20.07 0.91 0.01
N GLU A 169 20.68 2.02 -0.43
CA GLU A 169 20.33 3.39 0.02
C GLU A 169 18.84 3.74 -0.15
N ASN A 170 18.19 3.23 -1.20
CA ASN A 170 16.77 3.48 -1.47
C ASN A 170 15.90 2.22 -1.44
N ILE A 171 16.32 1.20 -0.67
CA ILE A 171 15.43 0.09 -0.32
C ILE A 171 14.49 0.53 0.80
N LYS A 172 13.19 0.28 0.62
CA LYS A 172 12.14 0.68 1.56
C LYS A 172 12.26 -0.02 2.91
N SER A 173 12.61 -1.31 2.97
CA SER A 173 12.73 -2.07 4.23
C SER A 173 13.67 -1.42 5.24
N PHE A 174 14.83 -0.91 4.78
CA PHE A 174 15.77 -0.18 5.64
C PHE A 174 15.22 1.18 6.10
N LYS A 175 14.37 1.83 5.30
CA LYS A 175 13.69 3.07 5.67
C LYS A 175 12.56 2.81 6.68
N TYR A 176 11.79 1.73 6.53
CA TYR A 176 10.75 1.33 7.49
C TYR A 176 11.30 1.08 8.89
N ASN A 177 12.53 0.59 9.02
CA ASN A 177 13.19 0.39 10.31
C ASN A 177 13.57 1.69 11.04
N LYS A 178 13.58 2.83 10.34
CA LYS A 178 13.85 4.14 10.96
C LYS A 178 12.62 4.73 11.64
N ALA A 179 11.45 4.14 11.44
CA ALA A 179 10.18 4.68 11.89
C ALA A 179 9.36 3.61 12.61
N TYR A 180 8.34 4.02 13.37
CA TYR A 180 7.60 3.10 14.25
C TYR A 180 6.45 2.38 13.54
N GLU A 181 6.00 2.89 12.38
CA GLU A 181 4.79 2.48 11.67
C GLU A 181 4.83 1.02 11.24
N TYR A 182 5.98 0.55 10.73
CA TYR A 182 6.11 -0.84 10.35
C TYR A 182 6.05 -1.78 11.55
N ARG A 183 6.61 -1.38 12.70
CA ARG A 183 6.52 -2.18 13.93
C ARG A 183 5.10 -2.21 14.49
N ASP A 184 4.37 -1.11 14.40
CA ASP A 184 2.98 -1.06 14.82
C ASP A 184 2.06 -1.86 13.88
N LEU A 185 2.37 -1.89 12.58
CA LEU A 185 1.73 -2.81 11.64
C LEU A 185 1.94 -4.26 12.10
N LEU A 186 3.18 -4.69 12.34
CA LEU A 186 3.47 -6.05 12.80
C LEU A 186 2.74 -6.39 14.11
N ARG A 187 2.66 -5.45 15.07
CA ARG A 187 1.88 -5.63 16.31
C ARG A 187 0.40 -5.83 16.02
N PHE A 188 -0.17 -5.08 15.08
CA PHE A 188 -1.57 -5.21 14.68
C PHE A 188 -1.83 -6.56 14.01
N LEU A 189 -1.03 -6.97 13.02
CA LEU A 189 -1.19 -8.25 12.32
C LEU A 189 -1.14 -9.45 13.29
N ASN A 190 -0.33 -9.35 14.34
CA ASN A 190 -0.18 -10.36 15.38
C ASN A 190 -1.23 -10.27 16.51
N SER A 191 -2.13 -9.28 16.49
CA SER A 191 -3.07 -9.05 17.60
C SER A 191 -4.33 -9.91 17.55
N GLY A 192 -4.68 -10.45 16.38
CA GLY A 192 -5.89 -11.26 16.18
C GLY A 192 -6.18 -11.48 14.70
N GLU A 193 -7.23 -12.23 14.40
CA GLU A 193 -7.70 -12.50 13.04
C GLU A 193 -8.25 -11.23 12.37
N TYR A 194 -8.00 -11.07 11.06
CA TYR A 194 -8.43 -9.87 10.33
C TYR A 194 -8.82 -10.17 8.88
N GLN A 195 -9.65 -9.29 8.32
CA GLN A 195 -9.89 -9.14 6.88
C GLN A 195 -9.11 -7.93 6.37
N VAL A 196 -8.46 -8.08 5.23
CA VAL A 196 -7.86 -6.96 4.50
C VAL A 196 -8.90 -6.38 3.55
N VAL A 197 -8.98 -5.06 3.50
CA VAL A 197 -9.81 -4.34 2.53
C VAL A 197 -8.91 -3.46 1.67
N ILE A 198 -8.95 -3.66 0.36
CA ILE A 198 -8.13 -2.92 -0.60
C ILE A 198 -8.94 -1.79 -1.22
N TYR A 199 -8.41 -0.57 -1.06
CA TYR A 199 -8.84 0.63 -1.76
C TYR A 199 -7.69 1.21 -2.58
N GLY A 200 -7.96 1.54 -3.85
CA GLY A 200 -6.97 2.13 -4.75
C GLY A 200 -6.09 1.10 -5.47
N HIS A 201 -5.11 1.60 -6.22
CA HIS A 201 -4.25 0.77 -7.11
C HIS A 201 -2.88 0.43 -6.50
N SER A 202 -2.61 0.82 -5.26
CA SER A 202 -1.28 0.80 -4.64
C SER A 202 -0.80 -0.61 -4.24
N CYS A 203 -1.08 -1.63 -5.06
CA CYS A 203 -0.52 -2.98 -4.95
C CYS A 203 0.62 -3.17 -5.96
N GLY A 204 1.44 -2.13 -6.16
CA GLY A 204 2.64 -2.21 -7.01
C GLY A 204 3.72 -3.11 -6.41
N LEU A 205 4.67 -3.57 -7.23
CA LEU A 205 5.77 -4.42 -6.77
C LEU A 205 6.74 -3.71 -5.83
N SER A 206 6.71 -2.37 -5.77
CA SER A 206 7.61 -1.61 -4.91
C SER A 206 7.37 -1.83 -3.42
N ASP A 207 6.21 -2.37 -3.01
CA ASP A 207 5.87 -2.70 -1.62
C ASP A 207 5.67 -4.21 -1.40
N ARG A 208 6.18 -5.04 -2.32
CA ARG A 208 5.85 -6.47 -2.39
C ARG A 208 6.10 -7.22 -1.09
N LEU A 209 7.25 -7.03 -0.45
CA LEU A 209 7.56 -7.74 0.80
C LEU A 209 6.56 -7.38 1.92
N LEU A 210 6.24 -6.09 2.05
CA LEU A 210 5.30 -5.60 3.06
C LEU A 210 3.88 -6.12 2.81
N LEU A 211 3.43 -6.10 1.55
CA LEU A 211 2.12 -6.62 1.18
C LEU A 211 2.06 -8.15 1.32
N ASN A 212 3.15 -8.87 1.02
CA ASN A 212 3.25 -10.30 1.28
C ASN A 212 3.09 -10.61 2.77
N GLU A 213 3.77 -9.86 3.65
CA GLU A 213 3.64 -10.00 5.11
C GLU A 213 2.18 -9.81 5.56
N VAL A 214 1.46 -8.83 5.02
CA VAL A 214 0.04 -8.59 5.35
C VAL A 214 -0.87 -9.69 4.80
N PHE A 215 -0.68 -10.09 3.55
CA PHE A 215 -1.60 -10.97 2.83
C PHE A 215 -1.41 -12.45 3.18
N GLU A 216 -0.17 -12.91 3.36
CA GLU A 216 0.12 -14.31 3.68
C GLU A 216 0.12 -14.60 5.18
N HIS A 217 0.07 -13.60 6.07
CA HIS A 217 -0.06 -13.79 7.52
C HIS A 217 -1.18 -14.79 7.88
N ASP A 218 -0.94 -15.64 8.88
CA ASP A 218 -1.89 -16.68 9.32
C ASP A 218 -3.21 -16.10 9.86
N ASN A 219 -3.14 -14.89 10.41
CA ASN A 219 -4.30 -14.15 10.88
C ASN A 219 -5.11 -13.46 9.77
N CYS A 220 -4.55 -13.29 8.57
CA CYS A 220 -5.30 -12.76 7.42
C CYS A 220 -6.25 -13.83 6.89
N LYS A 221 -7.56 -13.63 7.08
CA LYS A 221 -8.59 -14.62 6.71
C LYS A 221 -9.21 -14.39 5.34
N SER A 222 -9.21 -13.16 4.87
CA SER A 222 -9.77 -12.79 3.58
C SER A 222 -9.24 -11.43 3.12
N ILE A 223 -9.30 -11.19 1.82
CA ILE A 223 -8.89 -9.95 1.13
C ILE A 223 -10.05 -9.55 0.23
N LYS A 224 -10.75 -8.49 0.65
CA LYS A 224 -11.84 -7.88 -0.10
C LYS A 224 -11.31 -6.72 -0.92
N ILE A 225 -11.70 -6.66 -2.19
CA ILE A 225 -11.24 -5.65 -3.13
C ILE A 225 -12.43 -4.75 -3.50
N TYR A 226 -12.28 -3.44 -3.29
CA TYR A 226 -13.21 -2.46 -3.85
C TYR A 226 -12.68 -1.92 -5.18
N TYR A 227 -13.57 -1.68 -6.13
CA TYR A 227 -13.24 -1.33 -7.53
C TYR A 227 -14.27 -0.39 -8.19
N TYR A 228 -13.92 0.18 -9.33
CA TYR A 228 -14.77 1.00 -10.20
C TYR A 228 -15.53 0.15 -11.22
N ASP A 229 -14.89 -0.88 -11.76
CA ASP A 229 -15.44 -1.81 -12.73
C ASP A 229 -14.76 -3.20 -12.65
N GLU A 230 -15.31 -4.17 -13.39
CA GLU A 230 -14.80 -5.55 -13.44
C GLU A 230 -13.37 -5.65 -14.00
N ALA A 231 -13.01 -4.79 -14.96
CA ALA A 231 -11.66 -4.78 -15.53
C ALA A 231 -10.63 -4.35 -14.48
N GLU A 232 -10.98 -3.37 -13.65
CA GLU A 232 -10.16 -2.93 -12.54
C GLU A 232 -10.08 -4.00 -11.44
N PHE A 233 -11.18 -4.65 -11.07
CA PHE A 233 -11.15 -5.79 -10.13
C PHE A 233 -10.19 -6.87 -10.61
N THR A 234 -10.27 -7.22 -11.89
CA THR A 234 -9.40 -8.22 -12.51
C THR A 234 -7.94 -7.77 -12.47
N THR A 235 -7.66 -6.50 -12.81
CA THR A 235 -6.31 -5.93 -12.77
C THR A 235 -5.73 -5.95 -11.36
N LYS A 236 -6.49 -5.49 -10.35
CA LYS A 236 -6.07 -5.52 -8.94
C LYS A 236 -5.81 -6.94 -8.46
N THR A 237 -6.64 -7.91 -8.86
CA THR A 237 -6.43 -9.32 -8.53
C THR A 237 -5.12 -9.84 -9.12
N MET A 238 -4.80 -9.48 -10.37
CA MET A 238 -3.50 -9.81 -10.98
C MET A 238 -2.34 -9.13 -10.24
N ASP A 239 -2.48 -7.88 -9.84
CA ASP A 239 -1.44 -7.16 -9.09
C ASP A 239 -1.21 -7.78 -7.72
N ILE A 240 -2.30 -8.07 -6.99
CA ILE A 240 -2.28 -8.75 -5.69
C ILE A 240 -1.63 -10.13 -5.79
N SER A 241 -1.90 -10.87 -6.86
CA SER A 241 -1.32 -12.21 -7.05
C SER A 241 0.20 -12.25 -7.00
N ARG A 242 0.87 -11.15 -7.39
CA ARG A 242 2.34 -11.06 -7.40
C ARG A 242 2.93 -10.95 -6.00
N HIS A 243 2.11 -10.59 -5.01
CA HIS A 243 2.50 -10.50 -3.60
C HIS A 243 2.33 -11.81 -2.84
N PHE A 244 1.90 -12.89 -3.49
CA PHE A 244 1.80 -14.22 -2.87
C PHE A 244 2.96 -15.12 -3.31
N ASN A 245 3.46 -15.93 -2.37
CA ASN A 245 4.30 -17.09 -2.66
C ASN A 245 3.44 -18.30 -3.03
N SER A 246 2.24 -18.41 -2.45
CA SER A 246 1.32 -19.52 -2.66
C SER A 246 0.07 -19.10 -3.42
N ASN A 247 -0.01 -19.55 -4.67
CA ASN A 247 -1.22 -19.42 -5.50
C ASN A 247 -2.46 -20.06 -4.85
N GLN A 248 -2.26 -21.08 -4.00
CA GLN A 248 -3.35 -21.71 -3.26
C GLN A 248 -3.86 -20.78 -2.15
N LEU A 249 -2.97 -20.18 -1.36
CA LEU A 249 -3.35 -19.22 -0.32
C LEU A 249 -4.03 -18.00 -0.94
N MET A 250 -3.51 -17.50 -2.07
CA MET A 250 -4.13 -16.40 -2.80
C MET A 250 -5.60 -16.71 -3.13
N ARG A 251 -5.87 -17.86 -3.77
CA ARG A 251 -7.24 -18.27 -4.11
C ARG A 251 -8.14 -18.51 -2.90
N GLN A 252 -7.55 -18.82 -1.74
CA GLN A 252 -8.29 -19.00 -0.51
C GLN A 252 -8.63 -17.67 0.19
N LYS A 253 -7.81 -16.63 -0.01
CA LYS A 253 -7.98 -15.36 0.69
C LYS A 253 -8.70 -14.31 -0.14
N ILE A 254 -8.55 -14.29 -1.47
CA ILE A 254 -9.23 -13.30 -2.31
C ILE A 254 -10.73 -13.60 -2.37
N VAL A 255 -11.54 -12.63 -1.94
CA VAL A 255 -13.00 -12.67 -2.04
C VAL A 255 -13.43 -12.52 -3.49
N GLU A 256 -14.47 -13.23 -3.91
CA GLU A 256 -15.03 -13.15 -5.25
C GLU A 256 -15.56 -11.76 -5.63
N PHE A 257 -15.70 -11.53 -6.92
CA PHE A 257 -16.34 -10.32 -7.45
C PHE A 257 -17.79 -10.20 -6.94
N ASN A 258 -18.17 -9.02 -6.50
CA ASN A 258 -19.53 -8.70 -6.09
C ASN A 258 -19.85 -7.23 -6.39
N GLU A 259 -20.92 -6.98 -7.16
CA GLU A 259 -21.34 -5.65 -7.59
C GLU A 259 -21.56 -4.64 -6.43
N GLU A 260 -21.77 -5.11 -5.21
CA GLU A 260 -21.88 -4.27 -4.01
C GLU A 260 -20.52 -3.67 -3.55
N ASN A 261 -19.40 -4.19 -4.06
CA ASN A 261 -18.04 -3.71 -3.79
C ASN A 261 -17.58 -2.58 -4.72
N ASN A 262 -18.51 -1.90 -5.39
CA ASN A 262 -18.18 -0.71 -6.16
C ASN A 262 -17.77 0.45 -5.24
N ILE A 263 -16.65 1.11 -5.58
CA ILE A 263 -16.19 2.33 -4.90
C ILE A 263 -17.22 3.45 -5.12
N PRO A 264 -17.52 4.28 -4.11
CA PRO A 264 -18.49 5.35 -4.28
C PRO A 264 -17.98 6.40 -5.26
N GLN A 265 -18.73 6.61 -6.34
CA GLN A 265 -18.44 7.68 -7.28
C GLN A 265 -18.94 9.04 -6.72
N THR A 266 -18.14 10.07 -6.93
CA THR A 266 -18.49 11.48 -6.66
C THR A 266 -19.26 12.08 -7.82
#